data_AF-A0A7S1YXH1-F1
#
_entry.id   AF-A0A7S1YXH1-F1
#
_cell.length_a   1.000
_cell.length_b   1.000
_cell.length_c   1.000
_cell.angle_alpha   90.00
_cell.angle_beta   90.00
_cell.angle_gamma   90.00
#
_symmetry.space_group_name_H-M   'P 1'
#
loop_
_entity.id
_entity.type
_entity.pdbx_description
1 polymer ?
#
loop_
_entity_poly.entity_id
_entity_poly.type
_entity_poly.pdbx_seq_one_letter_code
_entity_poly.pdbx_strand_id
1 'polypeptide(L)'
;GEDPLRWAFSVVFTRSWRTKDGSDANVVPLGDMFNHREDASVEVVEGGRNSADDSVTFVLTRDVETGSELHLSYGPHSPANFLAVFGFMDETMAAVPSHIEIPN
;
A
#
# COMPACT_ATOMS: atom_id res chain seq x y z
N GLY A 1 27.16 -9.09 -8.29
CA GLY A 1 26.47 -9.16 -6.99
C GLY A 1 25.38 -8.13 -7.02
N GLU A 2 24.22 -8.43 -6.44
CA GLU A 2 23.12 -7.46 -6.31
C GLU A 2 23.59 -6.24 -5.51
N ASP A 3 23.09 -5.06 -5.89
CA ASP A 3 23.36 -3.82 -5.17
C ASP A 3 22.41 -3.74 -3.96
N PRO A 4 22.93 -3.88 -2.72
CA PRO A 4 22.11 -3.86 -1.52
C PRO A 4 21.36 -2.54 -1.34
N LEU A 5 21.85 -1.42 -1.89
CA LEU A 5 21.16 -0.14 -1.83
C LEU A 5 19.93 -0.13 -2.74
N ARG A 6 20.05 -0.71 -3.93
CA ARG A 6 18.91 -0.84 -4.85
C ARG A 6 17.83 -1.74 -4.25
N TRP A 7 18.22 -2.86 -3.65
CA TRP A 7 17.30 -3.74 -2.95
C TRP A 7 16.61 -3.02 -1.78
N ALA A 8 17.38 -2.39 -0.89
CA ALA A 8 16.84 -1.68 0.27
C ALA A 8 15.91 -0.54 -0.16
N PHE A 9 16.26 0.21 -1.21
CA PHE A 9 15.40 1.24 -1.78
C PHE A 9 14.08 0.65 -2.26
N SER A 10 14.10 -0.44 -3.03
CA SER A 10 12.87 -1.11 -3.49
C SER A 10 12.03 -1.60 -2.33
N VAL A 11 12.62 -2.20 -1.29
CA VAL A 11 11.89 -2.64 -0.10
C VAL A 11 11.21 -1.45 0.59
N VAL A 12 11.96 -0.41 0.94
CA VAL A 12 11.38 0.77 1.62
C VAL A 12 10.32 1.43 0.75
N PHE A 13 10.57 1.57 -0.56
CA PHE A 13 9.66 2.26 -1.46
C PHE A 13 8.32 1.53 -1.64
N THR A 14 8.33 0.20 -1.58
CA THR A 14 7.13 -0.64 -1.80
C THR A 14 6.43 -1.09 -0.53
N ARG A 15 7.11 -1.09 0.63
CA ARG A 15 6.61 -1.68 1.89
C ARG A 15 6.45 -0.70 3.05
N SER A 16 6.90 0.54 2.90
CA SER A 16 6.74 1.56 3.95
C SER A 16 5.39 2.26 3.87
N TRP A 17 4.89 2.65 5.04
CA TRP A 17 3.83 3.64 5.16
C TRP A 17 4.42 5.02 5.34
N ARG A 18 3.91 5.97 4.55
CA ARG A 18 4.37 7.34 4.56
C ARG A 18 3.41 8.21 5.35
N THR A 19 3.95 9.13 6.12
CA THR A 19 3.14 10.20 6.73
C THR A 19 2.52 11.06 5.64
N LYS A 20 1.39 11.71 5.94
CA LYS A 20 0.65 12.53 4.95
C LYS A 20 1.52 13.68 4.38
N ASP A 21 2.49 14.17 5.14
CA ASP A 21 3.47 15.19 4.75
C ASP A 21 4.72 14.61 4.08
N GLY A 22 4.84 13.28 3.98
CA GLY A 22 5.96 12.57 3.35
C GLY A 22 7.28 12.67 4.11
N SER A 23 7.29 13.21 5.34
CA SER A 23 8.49 13.42 6.14
C SER A 23 9.07 12.14 6.72
N ASP A 24 8.24 11.09 6.87
CA ASP A 24 8.64 9.82 7.45
C ASP A 24 8.09 8.62 6.65
N ALA A 25 8.83 7.51 6.72
CA ALA A 25 8.54 6.25 6.05
C ALA A 25 8.84 5.09 6.99
N ASN A 26 7.80 4.42 7.46
CA ASN A 26 7.91 3.33 8.43
C ASN A 26 7.55 1.99 7.79
N VAL A 27 8.42 1.00 7.91
CA VAL A 27 8.06 -0.39 7.61
C VAL A 27 7.42 -0.98 8.86
N VAL A 28 6.20 -1.47 8.74
CA VAL A 28 5.47 -2.08 9.85
C VAL A 28 5.46 -3.59 9.66
N PRO A 29 6.21 -4.35 10.50
CA PRO A 29 6.21 -5.80 10.44
C PRO A 29 4.79 -6.37 10.52
N LEU A 30 4.51 -7.42 9.76
CA LEU A 30 3.17 -8.00 9.51
C LEU A 30 2.26 -7.10 8.66
N GLY A 31 2.26 -5.79 8.90
CA GLY A 31 1.51 -4.82 8.10
C GLY A 31 1.92 -4.82 6.63
N ASP A 32 3.22 -4.93 6.37
CA ASP A 32 3.80 -4.96 5.03
C ASP A 32 3.62 -6.30 4.28
N MET A 33 2.98 -7.28 4.92
CA MET A 33 2.65 -8.57 4.31
C MET A 33 1.25 -8.60 3.69
N PHE A 34 0.35 -7.69 4.07
CA PHE A 34 -0.98 -7.61 3.47
C PHE A 34 -0.88 -7.10 2.03
N ASN A 35 -1.45 -7.84 1.10
CA ASN A 35 -1.57 -7.40 -0.30
C ASN A 35 -2.65 -6.33 -0.47
N HIS A 36 -2.59 -5.63 -1.60
CA HIS A 36 -3.58 -4.62 -1.97
C HIS A 36 -4.88 -5.25 -2.48
N ARG A 37 -6.03 -4.69 -2.07
CA ARG A 37 -7.27 -4.66 -2.84
C ARG A 37 -8.02 -3.34 -2.60
N GLU A 38 -8.78 -2.90 -3.59
CA GLU A 38 -9.69 -1.76 -3.43
C GLU A 38 -10.78 -2.05 -2.39
N ASP A 39 -11.41 -3.23 -2.47
CA ASP A 39 -12.34 -3.74 -1.46
C ASP A 39 -11.59 -4.51 -0.36
N ALA A 40 -10.77 -3.80 0.41
CA ALA A 40 -9.98 -4.36 1.51
C ALA A 40 -10.84 -4.74 2.73
N SER A 41 -10.54 -5.90 3.34
CA SER A 41 -11.22 -6.39 4.55
C SER A 41 -10.52 -5.99 5.85
N VAL A 42 -9.33 -5.39 5.75
CA VAL A 42 -8.53 -4.92 6.89
C VAL A 42 -8.39 -3.40 6.80
N GLU A 43 -8.45 -2.73 7.94
CA GLU A 43 -8.09 -1.32 8.08
C GLU A 43 -7.10 -1.12 9.23
N VAL A 44 -6.34 -0.02 9.14
CA VAL A 44 -5.46 0.43 10.23
C VAL A 44 -6.21 1.50 11.02
N VAL A 45 -6.34 1.30 12.33
CA VAL A 45 -7.05 2.26 13.18
C VAL A 45 -6.16 3.50 13.41
N GLU A 46 -6.59 4.66 12.91
CA GLU A 46 -5.92 5.94 13.19
C GLU A 46 -5.94 6.21 14.71
N GLY A 47 -4.76 6.38 15.32
CA GLY A 47 -4.58 6.45 16.78
C GLY A 47 -4.06 5.16 17.42
N GLY A 48 -3.83 4.11 16.62
CA GLY A 48 -3.21 2.85 17.04
C GLY A 48 -1.76 2.97 17.54
N ARG A 49 -1.08 4.11 17.31
CA ARG A 49 0.01 4.54 18.18
C ARG A 49 -0.60 4.98 19.51
N ASN A 50 -1.13 4.02 20.26
CA ASN A 50 -1.49 4.27 21.64
C ASN A 50 -0.19 4.78 22.27
N SER A 51 -0.20 6.00 22.78
CA SER A 51 0.98 6.71 23.27
C SER A 51 1.67 6.03 24.47
N ALA A 52 1.15 4.87 24.89
CA ALA A 52 1.70 3.97 25.89
C ALA A 52 2.47 2.76 25.32
N ASP A 53 2.27 2.34 24.06
CA ASP A 53 2.86 1.10 23.52
C ASP A 53 3.41 1.14 22.08
N ASP A 54 3.36 2.29 21.37
CA ASP A 54 3.86 2.49 19.99
C ASP A 54 3.52 1.33 19.03
N SER A 55 2.32 0.76 19.22
CA SER A 55 1.85 -0.38 18.45
C SER A 55 1.10 0.05 17.18
N VAL A 56 0.76 -0.93 16.34
CA VAL A 56 -0.12 -0.73 15.19
C VAL A 56 -1.23 -1.76 15.28
N THR A 57 -2.47 -1.29 15.19
CA THR A 57 -3.66 -2.13 15.29
C THR A 57 -4.33 -2.27 13.93
N PHE A 58 -4.51 -3.52 13.52
CA PHE A 58 -5.28 -3.91 12.32
C PHE A 58 -6.62 -4.48 12.77
N VAL A 59 -7.70 -4.05 12.15
CA VAL A 59 -9.05 -4.56 12.44
C VAL A 59 -9.73 -5.02 11.17
N LEU A 60 -10.61 -6.01 11.31
CA LEU A 60 -11.47 -6.44 10.23
C LEU A 60 -12.65 -5.47 10.10
N THR A 61 -12.93 -5.05 8.87
CA THR A 61 -14.08 -4.19 8.55
C THR A 61 -15.35 -4.98 8.27
N ARG A 62 -15.22 -6.30 8.10
CA ARG A 62 -16.28 -7.25 7.81
C ARG A 62 -15.87 -8.66 8.20
N ASP A 63 -16.85 -9.55 8.30
CA ASP A 63 -16.60 -10.98 8.46
C ASP A 63 -15.86 -11.54 7.22
N VAL A 64 -14.92 -12.44 7.48
CA VAL A 64 -14.09 -13.09 6.46
C VAL A 64 -14.10 -14.60 6.69
N GLU A 65 -14.09 -15.37 5.62
CA GLU A 65 -14.06 -16.83 5.71
C GLU A 65 -12.70 -17.31 6.19
N THR A 66 -12.67 -18.41 6.95
CA THR A 66 -11.41 -19.01 7.39
C THR A 66 -10.58 -19.46 6.18
N GLY A 67 -9.31 -19.04 6.14
CA GLY A 67 -8.39 -19.35 5.05
C GLY A 67 -8.46 -18.37 3.88
N SER A 68 -9.37 -17.38 3.91
CA SER A 68 -9.34 -16.28 2.95
C SER A 68 -8.14 -15.36 3.20
N GLU A 69 -7.60 -14.79 2.12
CA GLU A 69 -6.51 -13.83 2.20
C GLU A 69 -7.02 -12.45 2.66
N LEU A 70 -6.30 -11.85 3.59
CA LEU A 70 -6.59 -10.53 4.12
C LEU A 70 -5.85 -9.47 3.31
N HIS A 71 -6.52 -8.36 3.03
CA HIS A 71 -6.00 -7.29 2.18
C HIS A 71 -6.15 -5.92 2.86
N LEU A 72 -5.19 -5.04 2.62
CA LEU A 72 -5.25 -3.60 2.92
C LEU A 72 -5.50 -2.82 1.63
N SER A 73 -6.04 -1.61 1.73
CA SER A 73 -5.95 -0.66 0.61
C SER A 73 -4.63 0.10 0.73
N TYR A 74 -3.87 0.18 -0.36
CA TYR A 74 -2.63 0.97 -0.41
C TYR A 74 -2.94 2.46 -0.67
N GLY A 75 -4.22 2.79 -0.88
CA GLY A 75 -4.69 4.14 -1.18
C GLY A 75 -5.14 4.29 -2.63
N PRO A 76 -5.64 5.48 -3.00
CA PRO A 76 -6.15 5.76 -4.34
C PRO A 76 -4.98 5.94 -5.32
N HIS A 77 -4.62 4.88 -6.03
CA HIS A 77 -3.56 4.89 -7.04
C HIS A 77 -4.11 4.60 -8.44
N SER A 78 -3.35 4.90 -9.50
CA SER A 78 -3.70 4.45 -10.86
C SER A 78 -3.04 3.10 -11.16
N PRO A 79 -3.55 2.31 -12.12
CA PRO A 79 -2.90 1.06 -12.53
C PRO A 79 -1.42 1.25 -12.93
N ALA A 80 -1.11 2.36 -13.61
CA ALA A 80 0.26 2.71 -13.97
C ALA A 80 1.14 2.99 -12.75
N ASN A 81 0.57 3.61 -11.70
CA ASN A 81 1.27 3.82 -10.45
C ASN A 81 1.53 2.49 -9.72
N PHE A 82 0.56 1.58 -9.70
CA PHE A 82 0.77 0.24 -9.13
C PHE A 82 1.89 -0.53 -9.83
N LEU A 83 1.94 -0.45 -11.17
CA LEU A 83 2.99 -1.12 -11.94
C LEU A 83 4.37 -0.52 -11.63
N ALA A 84 4.46 0.81 -11.60
CA ALA A 84 5.73 1.51 -11.40
C ALA A 84 6.27 1.38 -9.97
N VAL A 85 5.38 1.38 -8.97
CA VAL A 85 5.75 1.37 -7.55
C VAL A 85 5.84 -0.07 -7.03
N PHE A 86 4.79 -0.87 -7.20
CA PHE A 86 4.65 -2.17 -6.54
C PHE A 86 4.89 -3.37 -7.48
N GLY A 87 5.01 -3.13 -8.79
CA GLY A 87 5.32 -4.19 -9.76
C GLY A 87 4.14 -5.09 -10.14
N PHE A 88 2.90 -4.66 -9.87
CA PHE A 88 1.67 -5.34 -10.31
C PHE A 88 0.65 -4.33 -10.83
N MET A 89 -0.43 -4.79 -11.46
CA MET A 89 -1.58 -3.95 -11.82
C MET A 89 -2.82 -4.54 -11.14
N ASP A 90 -3.63 -3.70 -10.51
CA ASP A 90 -4.96 -4.11 -10.03
C ASP A 90 -5.95 -3.99 -11.20
N GLU A 91 -6.41 -5.14 -11.69
CA GLU A 91 -7.33 -5.26 -12.84
C GLU A 91 -8.75 -4.77 -12.51
N THR A 92 -9.08 -4.59 -11.23
CA THR A 92 -10.38 -4.07 -10.80
C THR A 92 -10.48 -2.56 -10.96
N MET A 93 -9.35 -1.87 -11.17
CA MET A 93 -9.28 -0.42 -11.31
C MET A 93 -9.53 0.03 -12.75
N ALA A 94 -10.25 1.15 -12.90
CA ALA A 94 -10.42 1.76 -14.22
C ALA A 94 -9.07 2.27 -14.77
N ALA A 95 -8.77 1.90 -16.02
CA ALA A 95 -7.61 2.45 -16.72
C ALA A 95 -7.79 3.97 -16.91
N VAL A 96 -6.74 4.74 -16.62
CA VAL A 96 -6.71 6.18 -16.87
C VAL A 96 -6.00 6.40 -18.22
N PRO A 97 -6.73 6.71 -19.31
CA PRO A 97 -6.09 7.02 -20.58
C PRO A 97 -5.39 8.38 -20.51
N SER A 98 -4.19 8.47 -21.06
CA SER A 98 -3.49 9.74 -21.27
C SER A 98 -3.81 10.26 -22.67
N HIS A 99 -4.25 11.51 -22.78
CA HIS A 99 -4.54 12.18 -24.06
C HIS A 99 -3.72 13.47 -24.16
N ILE A 100 -3.12 13.71 -25.32
CA ILE A 100 -2.40 14.95 -25.63
C ILE A 100 -3.06 15.55 -26.86
N GLU A 101 -3.62 16.76 -26.71
CA GLU A 101 -4.08 17.56 -27.84
C GLU A 101 -3.02 18.60 -28.19
N ILE A 102 -2.60 18.60 -29.46
CA ILE A 102 -1.77 19.66 -30.01
C ILE A 102 -2.70 20.54 -30.84
N PRO A 103 -2.92 21.81 -30.44
CA PRO A 103 -3.70 22.76 -31.24
C PRO A 103 -3.05 22.97 -32.61
N ASN A 104 -3.86 23.06 -33.66
CA ASN A 104 -3.42 23.51 -34.98
C ASN A 104 -3.01 24.98 -34.97
#